data_AF-A0A015M9C3-F1
#
_entry.id   AF-A0A015M9C3-F1
#
_cell.length_a   1.000
_cell.length_b   1.000
_cell.length_c   1.000
_cell.angle_alpha   90.00
_cell.angle_beta   90.00
_cell.angle_gamma   90.00
#
_symmetry.space_group_name_H-M   'P 1'
#
loop_
_entity.id
_entity.type
_entity.pdbx_description
1 polymer ?
#
loop_
_entity_poly.entity_id
_entity_poly.type
_entity_poly.pdbx_seq_one_letter_code
_entity_poly.pdbx_strand_id
1 'polypeptide(L)'
;MSNMGDSVRTYSEEDFLQFISEEWESFLSYTTFQLGRFVENGFLKTLFDKNPQQPVDKAQLLVDMFGESSNPNNFAQQAAAMNIQPTTLSLLFSIALYALSKL
;
A
#
# COMPACT_ATOMS: atom_id res chain seq x y z
N MET A 1 -27.80 -31.16 7.51
CA MET A 1 -26.84 -30.41 6.67
C MET A 1 -27.00 -28.95 7.03
N SER A 2 -26.07 -28.38 7.82
CA SER A 2 -26.13 -26.97 8.22
C SER A 2 -25.51 -26.14 7.11
N ASN A 3 -26.28 -25.22 6.53
CA ASN A 3 -25.82 -24.28 5.53
C ASN A 3 -24.83 -23.32 6.21
N MET A 4 -23.54 -23.51 5.97
CA MET A 4 -22.48 -22.59 6.39
C MET A 4 -22.59 -21.37 5.48
N GLY A 5 -23.52 -20.47 5.83
CA GLY A 5 -23.67 -19.18 5.18
C GLY A 5 -22.39 -18.39 5.42
N ASP A 6 -21.61 -18.24 4.35
CA ASP A 6 -20.46 -17.37 4.25
C ASP A 6 -20.93 -15.93 4.50
N SER A 7 -20.96 -15.53 5.77
CA SER A 7 -21.36 -14.20 6.18
C SER A 7 -20.20 -13.26 5.88
N VAL A 8 -20.07 -12.86 4.61
CA VAL A 8 -19.34 -11.65 4.24
C VAL A 8 -19.90 -10.53 5.10
N ARG A 9 -19.10 -10.05 6.04
CA ARG A 9 -19.48 -8.96 6.96
C ARG A 9 -19.69 -7.70 6.13
N THR A 10 -20.93 -7.42 5.75
CA THR A 10 -21.29 -6.17 5.08
C THR A 10 -21.39 -5.09 6.16
N TYR A 11 -20.41 -4.19 6.22
CA TYR A 11 -20.46 -3.01 7.07
C TYR A 11 -21.66 -2.14 6.64
N SER A 12 -22.48 -1.73 7.59
CA SER A 12 -23.59 -0.81 7.34
C SER A 12 -23.09 0.63 7.21
N GLU A 13 -23.90 1.51 6.62
CA GLU A 13 -23.62 2.95 6.60
C GLU A 13 -23.46 3.51 8.01
N GLU A 14 -24.24 3.00 8.97
CA GLU A 14 -24.18 3.38 10.39
C GLU A 14 -22.83 2.98 11.01
N ASP A 15 -22.32 1.78 10.72
CA ASP A 15 -21.00 1.34 11.19
C ASP A 15 -19.87 2.24 10.66
N PHE A 16 -19.99 2.68 9.39
CA PHE A 16 -19.02 3.60 8.79
C PHE A 16 -19.09 4.99 9.44
N LEU A 17 -20.29 5.53 9.64
CA LEU A 17 -20.47 6.83 10.31
C LEU A 17 -20.00 6.80 11.76
N GLN A 18 -20.21 5.69 12.46
CA GLN A 18 -19.70 5.48 13.82
C GLN A 18 -18.16 5.48 13.84
N PHE A 19 -17.54 4.73 12.93
CA PHE A 19 -16.08 4.73 12.77
C PHE A 19 -15.53 6.13 12.48
N ILE A 20 -16.16 6.88 11.58
CA ILE A 20 -15.77 8.26 11.28
C ILE A 20 -15.88 9.16 12.52
N SER A 21 -16.91 8.98 13.33
CA SER A 21 -17.14 9.79 14.53
C SER A 21 -16.13 9.50 15.65
N GLU A 22 -15.67 8.26 15.78
CA GLU A 22 -14.87 7.84 16.94
C GLU A 22 -13.37 7.78 16.63
N GLU A 23 -13.00 7.31 15.43
CA GLU A 23 -11.64 6.84 15.16
C GLU A 23 -10.97 7.57 13.99
N TRP A 24 -11.67 8.46 13.28
CA TRP A 24 -11.13 9.09 12.08
C TRP A 24 -9.83 9.87 12.30
N GLU A 25 -9.75 10.67 13.36
CA GLU A 25 -8.54 11.44 13.66
C GLU A 25 -7.35 10.52 14.00
N SER A 26 -7.59 9.50 14.83
CA SER A 26 -6.59 8.49 15.18
C SER A 26 -6.12 7.71 13.94
N PHE A 27 -7.06 7.28 13.10
CA PHE A 27 -6.80 6.59 11.84
C PHE A 27 -5.96 7.45 10.89
N LEU A 28 -6.33 8.72 10.69
CA LEU A 28 -5.58 9.63 9.82
C LEU A 28 -4.20 9.93 10.37
N SER A 29 -4.10 10.19 11.68
CA SER A 29 -2.83 10.44 12.37
C SER A 29 -1.88 9.25 12.20
N TYR A 30 -2.38 8.05 12.47
CA TYR A 30 -1.59 6.82 12.34
C TYR A 30 -1.19 6.51 10.91
N THR A 31 -2.12 6.61 9.96
CA THR A 31 -1.84 6.40 8.53
C THR A 31 -0.80 7.40 8.03
N THR A 32 -0.93 8.67 8.42
CA THR A 32 0.04 9.73 8.10
C THR A 32 1.41 9.43 8.69
N PHE A 33 1.46 8.98 9.94
CA PHE A 33 2.71 8.57 10.59
C PHE A 33 3.37 7.42 9.82
N GLN A 34 2.64 6.35 9.49
CA GLN A 34 3.19 5.22 8.75
C GLN A 34 3.69 5.60 7.35
N LEU A 35 2.95 6.44 6.62
CA LEU A 35 3.39 6.94 5.32
C LEU A 35 4.63 7.84 5.43
N GLY A 36 4.68 8.68 6.46
CA GLY A 36 5.82 9.56 6.76
C GLY A 36 7.12 8.78 6.99
N ARG A 37 7.04 7.58 7.57
CA ARG A 37 8.20 6.72 7.81
C ARG A 37 8.98 6.40 6.55
N PHE A 38 8.34 6.24 5.38
CA PHE A 38 9.04 5.95 4.12
C PHE A 38 9.90 7.13 3.61
N VAL A 39 9.56 8.35 4.03
CA VAL A 39 10.38 9.54 3.80
C VAL A 39 11.51 9.58 4.83
N GLU A 40 11.17 9.48 6.10
CA GLU A 40 12.11 9.61 7.23
C GLU A 40 13.21 8.55 7.24
N ASN A 41 12.85 7.29 6.94
CA ASN A 41 13.80 6.19 6.90
C ASN A 41 14.63 6.15 5.61
N GLY A 42 14.38 7.09 4.68
CA GLY A 42 15.09 7.18 3.42
C GLY A 42 14.71 6.14 2.36
N PHE A 43 13.68 5.32 2.59
CA PHE A 43 13.24 4.32 1.62
C PHE A 43 12.93 4.93 0.25
N LEU A 44 12.14 6.01 0.21
CA LEU A 44 11.83 6.70 -1.06
C LEU A 44 13.08 7.32 -1.69
N LYS A 45 14.01 7.82 -0.87
CA LYS A 45 15.29 8.33 -1.36
C LYS A 45 16.10 7.24 -2.06
N THR A 46 16.19 6.06 -1.46
CA THR A 46 16.87 4.90 -2.05
C THR A 46 16.17 4.43 -3.32
N LEU A 47 14.84 4.27 -3.28
CA LEU A 47 14.06 3.79 -4.43
C LEU A 47 14.17 4.70 -5.66
N PHE A 48 14.34 6.01 -5.46
CA PHE A 48 14.47 7.00 -6.53
C PHE A 48 15.88 7.54 -6.71
N ASP A 49 16.90 6.88 -6.14
CA ASP A 49 18.29 7.27 -6.38
C ASP A 49 18.60 7.17 -7.89
N LYS A 50 19.27 8.21 -8.40
CA LYS A 50 19.63 8.37 -9.81
C LYS A 50 21.13 8.20 -10.04
N ASN A 51 21.89 7.74 -9.04
CA ASN A 51 23.31 7.49 -9.18
C ASN A 51 23.58 6.46 -10.30
N PRO A 52 24.18 6.86 -11.43
CA PRO A 52 24.42 5.95 -12.55
C PRO A 52 25.50 4.90 -12.25
N GLN A 53 26.35 5.11 -11.23
CA GLN A 53 27.38 4.14 -10.84
C GLN A 53 26.83 2.98 -10.00
N GLN A 54 25.66 3.17 -9.39
CA GLN A 54 25.03 2.16 -8.54
C GLN A 54 23.52 2.17 -8.79
N PRO A 55 23.08 1.62 -9.93
CA PRO A 55 21.67 1.58 -10.27
C PRO A 55 20.89 0.75 -9.24
N VAL A 56 19.76 1.28 -8.80
CA VAL A 56 18.86 0.62 -7.86
C VAL A 56 17.92 -0.31 -8.61
N ASP A 57 17.91 -1.59 -8.24
CA ASP A 57 16.86 -2.51 -8.64
C ASP A 57 15.58 -2.21 -7.85
N LYS A 58 14.71 -1.39 -8.45
CA LYS A 58 13.47 -0.95 -7.81
C LYS A 58 12.48 -2.09 -7.63
N ALA A 59 12.48 -3.07 -8.52
CA ALA A 59 11.56 -4.19 -8.43
C ALA A 59 11.93 -5.05 -7.22
N GLN A 60 13.22 -5.39 -7.10
CA GLN A 60 13.71 -6.15 -5.95
C GLN A 60 13.52 -5.39 -4.64
N LEU A 61 13.84 -4.08 -4.61
CA LEU A 61 13.68 -3.28 -3.38
C LEU A 61 12.22 -3.22 -2.90
N LEU A 62 11.26 -3.15 -3.82
CA LEU A 62 9.84 -3.22 -3.47
C LEU A 62 9.48 -4.59 -2.89
N VAL A 63 9.91 -5.67 -3.54
CA VAL A 63 9.66 -7.05 -3.07
C VAL A 63 10.32 -7.31 -1.71
N ASP A 64 11.53 -6.81 -1.48
CA ASP A 64 12.22 -6.97 -0.19
C ASP A 64 11.48 -6.26 0.95
N MET A 65 10.85 -5.11 0.67
CA MET A 65 10.11 -4.33 1.66
C MET A 65 8.68 -4.84 1.90
N PHE A 66 7.98 -5.22 0.83
CA PHE A 66 6.53 -5.45 0.85
C PHE A 66 6.12 -6.88 0.47
N GLY A 67 7.08 -7.74 0.10
CA GLY A 67 6.87 -9.12 -0.31
C GLY A 67 6.53 -9.30 -1.79
N GLU A 68 6.37 -10.55 -2.23
CA GLU A 68 6.18 -10.88 -3.66
C GLU A 68 4.92 -10.24 -4.28
N SER A 69 3.92 -9.91 -3.46
CA SER A 69 2.73 -9.19 -3.94
C SER A 69 3.04 -7.83 -4.53
N SER A 70 4.12 -7.16 -4.11
CA SER A 70 4.54 -5.87 -4.67
C SER A 70 5.39 -6.01 -5.93
N ASN A 71 5.60 -7.21 -6.47
CA ASN A 71 6.34 -7.36 -7.72
C ASN A 71 5.66 -6.53 -8.83
N PRO A 72 6.37 -5.57 -9.48
CA PRO A 72 5.78 -4.71 -10.51
C PRO A 72 5.12 -5.48 -11.67
N ASN A 73 5.55 -6.72 -11.93
CA ASN A 73 4.95 -7.57 -12.97
C ASN A 73 3.47 -7.87 -12.70
N ASN A 74 3.06 -7.95 -11.43
CA ASN A 74 1.66 -8.16 -11.04
C ASN A 74 0.76 -6.97 -11.45
N PHE A 75 1.35 -5.81 -11.72
CA PHE A 75 0.64 -4.57 -12.05
C PHE A 75 0.75 -4.19 -13.53
N ALA A 76 1.45 -4.98 -14.36
CA ALA A 76 1.79 -4.59 -15.73
C ALA A 76 0.56 -4.23 -16.59
N GLN A 77 -0.48 -5.07 -16.56
CA GLN A 77 -1.70 -4.84 -17.33
C GLN A 77 -2.45 -3.58 -16.87
N GLN A 78 -2.64 -3.43 -15.56
CA GLN A 78 -3.36 -2.29 -14.99
C GLN A 78 -2.58 -0.98 -15.18
N ALA A 79 -1.27 -1.01 -14.99
CA ALA A 79 -0.40 0.15 -15.18
C ALA A 79 -0.40 0.62 -16.65
N ALA A 80 -0.42 -0.32 -17.60
CA ALA A 80 -0.58 0.00 -19.01
C ALA A 80 -1.93 0.67 -19.31
N ALA A 81 -3.03 0.14 -18.76
CA ALA A 81 -4.36 0.74 -18.91
C ALA A 81 -4.45 2.15 -18.31
N MET A 82 -3.70 2.42 -17.24
CA MET A 82 -3.63 3.72 -16.56
C MET A 82 -2.56 4.66 -17.14
N ASN A 83 -1.78 4.23 -18.13
CA ASN A 83 -0.64 4.96 -18.70
C ASN A 83 0.39 5.41 -17.65
N ILE A 84 0.74 4.51 -16.73
CA ILE A 84 1.78 4.73 -15.70
C ILE A 84 2.78 3.56 -15.68
N GLN A 85 3.92 3.77 -15.04
CA GLN A 85 4.92 2.71 -14.87
C GLN A 85 4.43 1.66 -13.86
N PRO A 86 4.60 0.35 -14.10
CA PRO A 86 4.20 -0.70 -13.16
C PRO A 86 4.81 -0.54 -11.77
N THR A 87 6.06 -0.06 -11.70
CA THR A 87 6.75 0.26 -10.44
C THR A 87 6.05 1.36 -9.64
N THR A 88 5.47 2.36 -10.32
CA THR A 88 4.71 3.43 -9.67
C THR A 88 3.43 2.89 -9.06
N LEU A 89 2.69 2.06 -9.81
CA LEU A 89 1.45 1.48 -9.33
C LEU A 89 1.69 0.50 -8.17
N SER A 90 2.71 -0.35 -8.28
CA SER A 90 3.16 -1.23 -7.20
C SER A 90 3.49 -0.44 -5.94
N LEU A 91 4.28 0.64 -6.04
CA LEU A 91 4.65 1.46 -4.90
C LEU A 91 3.41 2.04 -4.21
N LEU A 92 2.51 2.70 -4.94
CA LEU A 92 1.30 3.32 -4.40
C LEU A 92 0.42 2.29 -3.67
N PHE A 93 0.20 1.14 -4.29
CA PHE A 93 -0.61 0.08 -3.71
C PHE A 93 0.04 -0.50 -2.44
N SER A 94 1.35 -0.74 -2.49
CA SER A 94 2.10 -1.38 -1.40
C SER A 94 2.23 -0.47 -0.18
N ILE A 95 2.50 0.83 -0.35
CA ILE A 95 2.58 1.76 0.78
C ILE A 95 1.22 1.96 1.45
N ALA A 96 0.13 1.97 0.65
CA ALA A 96 -1.22 2.09 1.18
C ALA A 96 -1.61 0.86 2.00
N LEU A 97 -1.40 -0.34 1.44
CA LEU A 97 -1.65 -1.59 2.16
C LEU A 97 -0.75 -1.76 3.39
N TYR A 98 0.53 -1.38 3.29
CA TYR A 98 1.43 -1.44 4.42
C TYR A 98 0.95 -0.54 5.56
N ALA A 99 0.63 0.73 5.28
CA ALA A 99 0.11 1.65 6.28
C ALA A 99 -1.18 1.11 6.92
N LEU A 100 -2.08 0.56 6.10
CA LEU A 100 -3.33 -0.04 6.57
C LEU A 100 -3.10 -1.29 7.44
N SER A 101 -2.11 -2.13 7.10
CA SER A 101 -1.80 -3.36 7.84
C SER A 101 -1.23 -3.14 9.24
N LYS A 102 -0.83 -1.90 9.54
CA LYS A 102 -0.24 -1.53 10.83
C LYS A 102 -1.26 -0.94 11.78
N LEU A 103 -2.48 -0.61 11.33
CA LEU A 103 -3.56 -0.11 12.17
C LEU A 103 -4.03 -1.17 13.17
#